data_AF-A0A2A6R3L3-F1
#
_entry.id   AF-A0A2A6R3L3-F1
#
_cell.length_a   1.000
_cell.length_b   1.000
_cell.length_c   1.000
_cell.angle_alpha   90.00
_cell.angle_beta   90.00
_cell.angle_gamma   90.00
#
_symmetry.space_group_name_H-M   'P 1'
#
loop_
_entity.id
_entity.type
_entity.pdbx_description
1 polymer ?
#
loop_
_entity_poly.entity_id
_entity_poly.type
_entity_poly.pdbx_seq_one_letter_code
_entity_poly.pdbx_strand_id
1 'polypeptide(L)'
;MPDCQSIHLNALDSADLSRLRAILNVICSEAGEPLRGAAMQKIAVLLIGLYRHGMTDHDKLLSVARLALTQNTPDVAAAVISGAGRPEGGMAGS
;
A
#
# COMPACT_ATOMS: atom_id res chain seq x y z
N MET A 1 -32.18 11.85 -26.60
CA MET A 1 -31.88 10.64 -25.79
C MET A 1 -30.41 10.72 -25.44
N PRO A 2 -30.01 10.86 -24.16
CA PRO A 2 -28.62 10.76 -23.82
C PRO A 2 -28.23 9.28 -23.82
N ASP A 3 -27.23 8.92 -24.62
CA ASP A 3 -26.60 7.62 -24.61
C ASP A 3 -26.17 7.30 -23.17
N CYS A 4 -26.89 6.37 -22.54
CA CYS A 4 -26.48 5.73 -21.30
C CYS A 4 -25.21 4.93 -21.59
N GLN A 5 -24.07 5.62 -21.64
CA GLN A 5 -22.74 5.02 -21.58
C GLN A 5 -22.61 4.38 -20.20
N SER A 6 -23.16 3.17 -20.11
CA SER A 6 -22.98 2.28 -18.99
C SER A 6 -21.47 2.08 -18.89
N ILE A 7 -20.83 2.71 -17.89
CA ILE A 7 -19.44 2.43 -17.57
C ILE A 7 -19.44 0.95 -17.18
N HIS A 8 -19.06 0.08 -18.12
CA HIS A 8 -18.90 -1.35 -17.87
C HIS A 8 -17.71 -1.49 -16.93
N LEU A 9 -18.00 -1.42 -15.63
CA LEU A 9 -17.02 -1.69 -14.58
C LEU A 9 -16.63 -3.15 -14.73
N ASN A 10 -15.32 -3.39 -14.89
CA ASN A 10 -14.82 -4.74 -15.06
C ASN A 10 -15.17 -5.55 -13.80
N ALA A 11 -15.84 -6.69 -13.97
CA ALA A 11 -16.11 -7.59 -12.86
C ALA A 11 -14.79 -8.26 -12.46
N LEU A 12 -14.45 -8.26 -11.17
CA LEU A 12 -13.26 -9.00 -10.71
C LEU A 12 -13.56 -10.49 -10.71
N ASP A 13 -12.71 -11.25 -11.40
CA ASP A 13 -12.68 -12.69 -11.28
C ASP A 13 -11.68 -13.16 -10.20
N SER A 14 -11.61 -14.47 -9.99
CA SER A 14 -10.71 -15.08 -9.00
C SER A 14 -9.22 -14.90 -9.32
N ALA A 15 -8.84 -14.86 -10.59
CA ALA A 15 -7.47 -14.62 -11.04
C ALA A 15 -7.09 -13.15 -10.81
N ASP A 16 -8.02 -12.23 -11.05
CA ASP A 16 -7.85 -10.81 -10.75
C ASP A 16 -7.62 -10.57 -9.26
N LEU A 17 -8.45 -11.18 -8.41
CA LEU A 17 -8.28 -11.11 -6.95
C LEU A 17 -6.95 -11.72 -6.50
N SER A 18 -6.50 -12.80 -7.15
CA SER A 18 -5.20 -13.41 -6.87
C SER A 18 -4.04 -12.49 -7.24
N ARG A 19 -4.14 -11.80 -8.39
CA ARG A 19 -3.14 -10.82 -8.84
C ARG A 19 -3.08 -9.61 -7.91
N LEU A 20 -4.23 -9.06 -7.51
CA LEU A 20 -4.30 -7.96 -6.55
C LEU A 20 -3.74 -8.35 -5.19
N ARG A 21 -3.99 -9.59 -4.75
CA ARG A 21 -3.41 -10.12 -3.51
C ARG A 21 -1.90 -10.28 -3.59
N ALA A 22 -1.36 -10.69 -4.73
CA ALA A 22 0.09 -10.76 -4.94
C ALA A 22 0.74 -9.37 -4.82
N ILE A 23 0.13 -8.35 -5.43
CA ILE A 23 0.58 -6.95 -5.31
C ILE A 23 0.56 -6.50 -3.84
N LEU A 24 -0.54 -6.75 -3.12
CA LEU A 24 -0.64 -6.40 -1.70
C LEU A 24 0.43 -7.09 -0.84
N ASN A 25 0.73 -8.37 -1.10
CA ASN A 25 1.77 -9.10 -0.37
C ASN A 25 3.16 -8.46 -0.56
N VAL A 26 3.49 -8.04 -1.78
CA VAL A 26 4.75 -7.35 -2.08
C VAL A 26 4.84 -6.07 -1.26
N ILE A 27 3.77 -5.26 -1.29
CA ILE A 27 3.76 -3.96 -0.61
C ILE A 27 3.76 -4.13 0.91
N CYS A 28 3.08 -5.14 1.46
CA CYS A 28 3.16 -5.46 2.89
C CYS A 28 4.59 -5.79 3.31
N SER A 29 5.30 -6.57 2.49
CA SER A 29 6.68 -6.96 2.76
C SER A 29 7.63 -5.76 2.68
N GLU A 30 7.40 -4.84 1.74
CA GLU A 30 8.18 -3.60 1.61
C GLU A 30 7.91 -2.61 2.75
N ALA A 31 6.65 -2.50 3.18
CA ALA A 31 6.23 -1.57 4.23
C ALA A 31 6.53 -2.08 5.65
N GLY A 32 6.79 -3.38 5.82
CA GLY A 32 6.81 -4.02 7.14
C GLY A 32 5.44 -4.04 7.83
N GLU A 33 4.36 -3.77 7.09
CA GLU A 33 3.01 -3.66 7.62
C GLU A 33 2.22 -4.96 7.40
N PRO A 34 1.35 -5.36 8.35
CA PRO A 34 0.52 -6.54 8.18
C PRO A 34 -0.52 -6.30 7.08
N LEU A 35 -0.88 -7.38 6.37
CA LEU A 35 -1.89 -7.34 5.31
C LEU A 35 -3.28 -6.86 5.78
N ARG A 36 -3.57 -7.00 7.08
CA ARG A 36 -4.79 -6.51 7.71
C ARG A 36 -4.69 -5.10 8.29
N GLY A 37 -3.54 -4.44 8.17
CA GLY A 37 -3.32 -3.07 8.63
C GLY A 37 -4.21 -2.07 7.91
N ALA A 38 -4.52 -0.96 8.59
CA ALA A 38 -5.41 0.07 8.05
C ALA A 38 -4.86 0.69 6.75
N ALA A 39 -3.53 0.83 6.63
CA ALA A 39 -2.88 1.28 5.41
C ALA A 39 -3.11 0.31 4.24
N MET A 40 -2.93 -0.99 4.49
CA MET A 40 -3.09 -2.02 3.45
C MET A 40 -4.54 -2.20 3.01
N GLN A 41 -5.52 -2.01 3.90
CA GLN A 41 -6.93 -1.99 3.52
C GLN A 41 -7.27 -0.84 2.57
N LYS A 42 -6.75 0.37 2.84
CA LYS A 42 -6.93 1.52 1.94
C LYS A 42 -6.31 1.25 0.55
N ILE A 43 -5.12 0.67 0.53
CA ILE A 43 -4.44 0.29 -0.72
C ILE A 43 -5.24 -0.79 -1.47
N ALA A 44 -5.81 -1.77 -0.76
CA ALA A 44 -6.65 -2.80 -1.38
C ALA A 44 -7.89 -2.20 -2.06
N VAL A 45 -8.59 -1.27 -1.40
CA VAL A 45 -9.75 -0.57 -1.98
C VAL A 45 -9.35 0.21 -3.23
N LEU A 46 -8.21 0.92 -3.17
CA LEU A 46 -7.67 1.66 -4.31
C LEU A 46 -7.34 0.75 -5.50
N LEU A 47 -6.65 -0.37 -5.25
CA LEU A 47 -6.30 -1.35 -6.28
C LEU A 47 -7.55 -1.96 -6.94
N ILE A 48 -8.56 -2.31 -6.15
CA ILE A 48 -9.85 -2.82 -6.67
C ILE A 48 -10.52 -1.76 -7.55
N GLY A 49 -10.55 -0.50 -7.11
CA GLY A 49 -11.10 0.61 -7.90
C GLY A 49 -10.40 0.76 -9.24
N LEU A 50 -9.06 0.83 -9.23
CA LEU A 50 -8.24 0.93 -10.44
C LEU A 50 -8.49 -0.23 -11.41
N TYR A 51 -8.58 -1.46 -10.89
CA TYR A 51 -8.85 -2.64 -11.70
C TYR A 51 -10.21 -2.56 -12.40
N ARG A 52 -11.25 -2.13 -11.67
CA ARG A 52 -12.61 -1.97 -12.21
C ARG A 52 -12.69 -0.87 -13.28
N HIS A 53 -11.79 0.11 -13.21
CA HIS A 53 -11.61 1.14 -14.24
C HIS A 53 -10.74 0.70 -15.43
N GLY A 54 -10.30 -0.56 -15.46
CA GLY A 54 -9.54 -1.15 -16.57
C GLY A 54 -8.02 -1.10 -16.40
N MET A 55 -7.51 -0.63 -15.26
CA MET A 55 -6.07 -0.70 -14.98
C MET A 55 -5.69 -2.10 -14.50
N THR A 56 -5.28 -2.95 -15.44
CA THR A 56 -4.89 -4.35 -15.18
C THR A 56 -3.37 -4.57 -15.22
N ASP A 57 -2.62 -3.54 -15.61
CA ASP A 57 -1.16 -3.56 -15.70
C ASP A 57 -0.51 -3.66 -14.30
N HIS A 58 0.30 -4.70 -14.12
CA HIS A 58 0.84 -5.06 -12.81
C HIS A 58 1.83 -4.01 -12.27
N ASP A 59 2.76 -3.54 -13.11
CA ASP A 59 3.78 -2.57 -12.73
C ASP A 59 3.18 -1.19 -12.42
N LYS A 60 2.15 -0.78 -13.16
CA LYS A 60 1.41 0.45 -12.86
C LYS A 60 0.66 0.34 -11.54
N LEU A 61 -0.03 -0.77 -11.29
CA LEU A 61 -0.73 -0.99 -10.02
C LEU A 61 0.24 -0.97 -8.84
N LEU A 62 1.41 -1.61 -8.96
CA LEU A 62 2.48 -1.57 -7.95
C LEU A 62 2.98 -0.14 -7.71
N SER A 63 3.26 0.60 -8.78
CA SER A 63 3.78 1.97 -8.70
C SER A 63 2.80 2.91 -8.00
N VAL A 64 1.50 2.83 -8.35
CA VAL A 64 0.45 3.65 -7.70
C VAL A 64 0.25 3.23 -6.25
N ALA A 65 0.30 1.94 -5.95
CA ALA A 65 0.10 1.46 -4.59
C ALA A 65 1.29 1.78 -3.66
N ARG A 66 2.54 1.77 -4.17
CA ARG A 66 3.72 2.31 -3.47
C ARG A 66 3.60 3.82 -3.25
N LEU A 67 3.16 4.57 -4.26
CA LEU A 67 2.92 6.01 -4.12
C LEU A 67 1.88 6.30 -3.04
N ALA A 68 0.77 5.56 -3.03
CA ALA A 68 -0.28 5.67 -2.03
C ALA A 68 0.22 5.31 -0.62
N LEU A 69 1.11 4.32 -0.50
CA LEU A 69 1.76 3.98 0.76
C LEU A 69 2.58 5.16 1.30
N THR A 70 3.45 5.74 0.47
CA THR A 70 4.27 6.91 0.84
C THR A 70 3.43 8.13 1.23
N GLN A 71 2.28 8.33 0.58
CA GLN A 71 1.35 9.42 0.90
C GLN A 71 0.51 9.19 2.16
N ASN A 72 0.35 7.94 2.59
CA ASN A 72 -0.45 7.54 3.75
C ASN A 72 0.42 7.33 5.01
N THR A 73 1.73 7.46 4.89
CA THR A 73 2.65 7.75 6.00
C THR A 73 2.70 9.27 6.24
N PRO A 74 1.93 9.82 7.20
CA PRO A 74 2.26 11.13 7.73
C PRO A 74 3.62 11.01 8.42
N ASP A 75 4.63 11.69 7.89
CA ASP A 75 5.82 12.09 8.65
C ASP A 75 6.68 10.95 9.24
N VAL A 76 7.14 9.99 8.42
CA VAL A 76 8.29 9.13 8.77
C VAL A 76 9.39 9.24 7.72
N ALA A 77 9.53 10.41 7.10
CA ALA A 77 10.79 10.80 6.45
C ALA A 77 11.77 11.44 7.47
N ALA A 78 11.30 11.81 8.67
CA ALA A 78 12.12 12.47 9.69
C ALA A 78 12.86 11.52 10.65
N ALA A 79 12.47 10.24 10.77
CA ALA A 79 12.97 9.38 11.85
C ALA A 79 14.10 8.40 11.44
N VAL A 80 14.48 8.30 10.16
CA VAL A 80 15.55 7.39 9.74
C VAL A 80 16.97 7.98 9.97
N ILE A 81 17.08 9.26 10.38
CA ILE A 81 18.39 9.92 10.61
C ILE A 81 18.77 10.05 12.10
N SER A 82 17.85 9.90 13.05
CA SER A 82 18.17 10.03 14.50
C SER A 82 17.89 8.75 15.26
N GLY A 83 18.91 7.94 15.55
CA GLY A 83 18.75 6.86 16.52
C GLY A 83 19.80 5.77 16.62
N ALA A 84 21.00 5.90 16.03
CA ALA A 84 22.12 4.99 16.32
C ALA A 84 23.08 5.65 17.32
N GLY A 85 22.73 5.59 18.60
CA GLY A 85 23.59 6.07 19.69
C GLY A 85 22.98 5.73 21.05
N ARG A 86 23.15 4.47 21.48
CA ARG A 86 22.83 4.02 22.85
C ARG A 86 23.51 4.93 23.88
N PRO A 87 22.79 5.53 24.85
CA PRO A 87 23.40 5.88 26.12
C PRO A 87 23.24 4.66 27.03
N GLU A 88 24.26 3.81 27.12
CA GLU A 88 24.40 2.93 28.29
C GLU A 88 24.93 3.77 29.44
N GLY A 89 24.00 4.38 30.19
CA GLY A 89 24.27 4.84 31.54
C GLY A 89 24.04 3.71 32.53
N GLY A 90 25.01 3.48 33.43
CA GLY A 90 24.77 2.74 34.66
C GLY A 90 26.03 2.21 35.35
N MET A 91 26.61 2.99 36.27
CA MET A 91 27.03 2.62 37.66
C MET A 91 27.87 3.80 38.23
N ALA A 92 27.38 4.66 39.13
CA ALA A 92 27.34 4.51 40.60
C ALA A 92 28.67 4.02 41.20
N GLY A 93 29.35 4.67 42.16
CA GLY A 93 29.09 5.86 42.97
C GLY A 93 30.27 6.08 43.95
N SER A 94 30.22 7.20 44.67
CA SER A 94 30.99 7.62 45.87
C SER A 94 32.52 7.73 45.78
#